data_AF-A0A7X2STZ5-F1
#
_entry.id   AF-A0A7X2STZ5-F1
#
_cell.length_a   1.000
_cell.length_b   1.000
_cell.length_c   1.000
_cell.angle_alpha   90.00
_cell.angle_beta   90.00
_cell.angle_gamma   90.00
#
_symmetry.space_group_name_H-M   'P 1'
#
loop_
_entity.id
_entity.type
_entity.pdbx_description
1 polymer ?
#
loop_
_entity_poly.entity_id
_entity_poly.type
_entity_poly.pdbx_seq_one_letter_code
_entity_poly.pdbx_strand_id
1 'polypeptide(L)'
;MDAFSLRAQWTLLLLISVLLGAVLHYFHVPAALLLGPMIVGVVMGLSGATLRIDKRLFLLAQAVLGCMIAQSLSPSILAPLIQDWPIVLAVLLLTLAASGLSGFLLVRFSHLPGPTGAWGSSPGGATAMVAMAGDFGADVRLVAFMQYLRVLFVASAAALVARIGLGDEAHSVSLLWFPPLNHGFVVTLVVMLTGAWLGTRLRIPSGALLLPALAGAALHSSDIAVLQV
;
A
#
# COMPACT_ATOMS: atom_id res chain seq x y z
N MET A 1 -7.46 21.22 13.21
CA MET A 1 -8.72 21.09 12.43
C MET A 1 -9.94 20.91 13.35
N ASP A 2 -9.88 21.46 14.57
CA ASP A 2 -10.86 21.14 15.63
C ASP A 2 -12.22 21.83 15.46
N ALA A 3 -12.35 22.71 14.46
CA ALA A 3 -13.58 23.42 14.13
C ALA A 3 -14.48 22.69 13.12
N PHE A 4 -13.98 21.66 12.41
CA PHE A 4 -14.78 20.97 11.38
C PHE A 4 -15.49 19.75 11.95
N SER A 5 -16.79 19.64 11.68
CA SER A 5 -17.58 18.44 12.00
C SER A 5 -17.02 17.20 11.29
N LEU A 6 -17.21 16.02 11.90
CA LEU A 6 -16.70 14.76 11.34
C LEU A 6 -17.20 14.50 9.91
N ARG A 7 -18.44 14.89 9.60
CA ARG A 7 -19.00 14.83 8.24
C ARG A 7 -18.24 15.74 7.28
N ALA A 8 -17.93 16.97 7.70
CA ALA A 8 -17.16 17.92 6.89
C ALA A 8 -15.74 17.41 6.62
N GLN A 9 -15.10 16.76 7.60
CA GLN A 9 -13.78 16.13 7.41
C GLN A 9 -13.85 15.01 6.36
N TRP A 10 -14.87 14.15 6.40
CA TRP A 10 -15.06 13.09 5.40
C TRP A 10 -15.33 13.64 4.00
N THR A 11 -16.20 14.64 3.88
CA THR A 11 -16.48 15.27 2.58
C THR A 11 -15.25 15.95 2.02
N LEU A 12 -14.47 16.63 2.86
CA LEU A 12 -13.22 17.27 2.45
C LEU A 12 -12.19 16.24 1.98
N LEU A 13 -12.04 15.14 2.74
CA LEU A 13 -11.13 14.05 2.38
C LEU A 13 -11.49 13.48 1.02
N LEU A 14 -12.76 13.12 0.80
CA LEU A 14 -13.20 12.51 -0.46
C LEU A 14 -13.07 13.48 -1.64
N LEU A 15 -13.54 14.71 -1.47
CA LEU A 15 -13.56 15.69 -2.55
C LEU A 15 -12.15 16.09 -2.99
N ILE A 16 -11.25 16.39 -2.03
CA ILE A 16 -9.86 16.75 -2.36
C ILE A 16 -9.11 15.53 -2.90
N SER A 17 -9.36 14.32 -2.37
CA SER A 17 -8.71 13.10 -2.88
C SER A 17 -9.07 12.83 -4.34
N VAL A 18 -10.35 12.96 -4.71
CA VAL A 18 -10.80 12.80 -6.10
C VAL A 18 -10.23 13.89 -6.99
N LEU A 19 -10.27 15.16 -6.54
CA LEU A 19 -9.71 16.28 -7.29
C LEU A 19 -8.21 16.10 -7.54
N LEU A 20 -7.44 15.82 -6.50
CA LEU A 20 -6.00 15.65 -6.60
C LEU A 20 -5.65 14.40 -7.43
N GLY A 21 -6.35 13.29 -7.22
CA GLY A 21 -6.20 12.08 -8.03
C GLY A 21 -6.47 12.32 -9.52
N ALA A 22 -7.52 13.06 -9.85
CA ALA A 22 -7.87 13.43 -11.23
C ALA A 22 -6.82 14.35 -11.86
N VAL A 23 -6.33 15.34 -11.12
CA VAL A 23 -5.24 16.23 -11.58
C VAL A 23 -3.97 15.44 -11.85
N LEU A 24 -3.55 14.57 -10.92
CA LEU A 24 -2.38 13.71 -11.11
C LEU A 24 -2.56 12.74 -12.29
N HIS A 25 -3.78 12.22 -12.48
CA HIS A 25 -4.11 11.35 -13.60
C HIS A 25 -4.03 12.11 -14.93
N TYR A 26 -4.49 13.37 -14.97
CA TYR A 26 -4.36 14.23 -16.15
C TYR A 26 -2.89 14.48 -16.53
N PHE A 27 -2.00 14.64 -15.54
CA PHE A 27 -0.57 14.76 -15.77
C PHE A 27 0.15 13.43 -16.02
N HIS A 28 -0.59 12.33 -16.24
CA HIS A 28 -0.06 10.98 -16.50
C HIS A 28 0.96 10.53 -15.44
N VAL A 29 0.70 10.90 -14.19
CA VAL A 29 1.52 10.44 -13.06
C VAL A 29 1.16 8.97 -12.78
N PRO A 30 2.12 8.04 -12.84
CA PRO A 30 1.83 6.63 -12.52
C PRO A 30 1.33 6.52 -11.07
N ALA A 31 0.35 5.65 -10.84
CA ALA A 31 -0.34 5.50 -9.55
C ALA A 31 -1.06 6.77 -9.03
N ALA A 32 -1.42 7.73 -9.89
CA ALA A 32 -2.15 8.95 -9.52
C ALA A 32 -3.35 8.74 -8.58
N LEU A 33 -4.17 7.73 -8.88
CA LEU A 33 -5.38 7.40 -8.11
C LEU A 33 -5.07 6.87 -6.69
N LEU A 34 -3.85 6.38 -6.45
CA LEU A 34 -3.39 5.94 -5.13
C LEU A 34 -2.66 7.08 -4.41
N LEU A 35 -1.78 7.80 -5.13
CA LEU A 35 -0.99 8.89 -4.56
C LEU A 35 -1.87 10.07 -4.09
N GLY A 36 -2.90 10.45 -4.86
CA GLY A 36 -3.80 11.56 -4.49
C GLY A 36 -4.44 11.38 -3.11
N PRO A 37 -5.23 10.30 -2.87
CA PRO A 37 -5.81 10.03 -1.57
C PRO A 37 -4.79 9.86 -0.43
N MET A 38 -3.61 9.30 -0.72
CA MET A 38 -2.54 9.17 0.27
C MET A 38 -2.01 10.53 0.73
N ILE A 39 -1.71 11.44 -0.21
CA ILE A 39 -1.24 12.79 0.10
C ILE A 39 -2.27 13.52 0.96
N VAL A 40 -3.54 13.50 0.54
CA VAL A 40 -4.64 14.15 1.29
C VAL A 40 -4.77 13.56 2.69
N GLY A 41 -4.76 12.23 2.82
CA GLY A 41 -4.84 11.56 4.11
C GLY A 41 -3.69 11.91 5.05
N VAL A 42 -2.46 11.97 4.52
CA VAL A 42 -1.26 12.35 5.29
C VAL A 42 -1.33 13.81 5.75
N VAL A 43 -1.70 14.74 4.86
CA VAL A 43 -1.84 16.18 5.18
C VAL A 43 -2.94 16.40 6.22
N MET A 44 -4.08 15.75 6.06
CA MET A 44 -5.19 15.83 7.04
C MET A 44 -4.81 15.20 8.38
N GLY A 45 -4.08 14.08 8.37
CA GLY A 45 -3.56 13.43 9.57
C GLY A 45 -2.62 14.34 10.37
N LEU A 46 -1.70 15.03 9.67
CA LEU A 46 -0.81 16.04 10.27
C LEU A 46 -1.56 17.27 10.80
N SER A 47 -2.63 17.65 10.13
CA SER A 47 -3.46 18.82 10.49
C SER A 47 -4.43 18.54 11.66
N GLY A 48 -4.34 17.35 12.26
CA GLY A 48 -5.11 16.95 13.43
C GLY A 48 -6.49 16.37 13.13
N ALA A 49 -6.75 15.88 11.91
CA ALA A 49 -8.02 15.24 11.59
C ALA A 49 -8.28 14.02 12.50
N THR A 50 -9.54 13.86 12.92
CA THR A 50 -9.97 12.79 13.83
C THR A 50 -10.64 11.63 13.12
N LEU A 51 -10.44 11.54 11.80
CA LEU A 51 -11.03 10.52 10.94
C LEU A 51 -10.57 9.13 11.36
N ARG A 52 -11.53 8.23 11.59
CA ARG A 52 -11.28 6.82 11.90
C ARG A 52 -12.02 5.97 10.88
N ILE A 53 -11.29 5.05 10.26
CA ILE A 53 -11.84 4.07 9.33
C ILE A 53 -12.12 2.79 10.13
N ASP A 54 -13.27 2.16 9.88
CA ASP A 54 -13.56 0.85 10.46
C ASP A 54 -12.52 -0.17 9.98
N LYS A 55 -11.99 -0.97 10.91
CA LYS A 55 -11.01 -2.02 10.64
C LYS A 55 -11.47 -2.96 9.52
N ARG A 56 -12.76 -3.25 9.41
CA ARG A 56 -13.34 -4.11 8.36
C ARG A 56 -13.16 -3.52 6.97
N LEU A 57 -13.45 -2.23 6.81
CA LEU A 57 -13.28 -1.52 5.53
C LEU A 57 -11.81 -1.45 5.14
N PHE A 58 -10.93 -1.20 6.11
CA PHE A 58 -9.48 -1.21 5.87
C PHE A 58 -8.98 -2.58 5.41
N LEU A 59 -9.43 -3.67 6.04
CA LEU A 59 -9.09 -5.04 5.65
C LEU A 59 -9.60 -5.39 4.24
N LEU A 60 -10.81 -4.97 3.88
CA LEU A 60 -11.36 -5.17 2.54
C LEU A 60 -10.55 -4.40 1.48
N ALA A 61 -10.18 -3.14 1.75
CA ALA A 61 -9.33 -2.37 0.85
C ALA A 61 -7.95 -3.03 0.65
N GLN A 62 -7.35 -3.58 1.72
CA GLN A 62 -6.10 -4.34 1.64
C GLN A 62 -6.26 -5.62 0.80
N ALA A 63 -7.40 -6.29 0.88
CA ALA A 63 -7.68 -7.48 0.10
C ALA A 63 -7.87 -7.19 -1.38
N VAL A 64 -8.59 -6.11 -1.73
CA VAL A 64 -8.68 -5.61 -3.11
C VAL A 64 -7.28 -5.31 -3.65
N LEU A 65 -6.45 -4.58 -2.89
CA LEU A 65 -5.08 -4.29 -3.29
C LEU A 65 -4.25 -5.56 -3.49
N GLY A 66 -4.44 -6.58 -2.64
CA GLY A 66 -3.83 -7.90 -2.80
C GLY A 66 -4.23 -8.56 -4.12
N CYS A 67 -5.52 -8.53 -4.49
CA CYS A 67 -5.98 -9.05 -5.77
C CYS A 67 -5.44 -8.25 -6.98
N MET A 68 -5.25 -6.93 -6.86
CA MET A 68 -4.59 -6.13 -7.90
C MET A 68 -3.12 -6.53 -8.09
N ILE A 69 -2.40 -6.76 -6.98
CA ILE A 69 -1.01 -7.23 -7.01
C ILE A 69 -0.94 -8.61 -7.67
N ALA A 70 -1.89 -9.50 -7.37
CA ALA A 70 -1.96 -10.83 -7.98
C ALA A 70 -2.10 -10.77 -9.51
N GLN A 71 -2.94 -9.88 -10.05
CA GLN A 71 -3.07 -9.71 -11.51
C GLN A 71 -1.79 -9.19 -12.16
N SER A 72 -1.00 -8.40 -11.43
CA SER A 72 0.27 -7.89 -11.91
C SER A 72 1.39 -8.95 -11.84
N LEU A 73 1.15 -10.09 -11.16
CA LEU A 73 2.12 -11.16 -11.00
C LEU A 73 1.94 -12.21 -12.10
N SER A 74 2.48 -11.94 -13.29
CA SER A 74 2.48 -12.88 -14.40
C SER A 74 3.59 -13.93 -14.26
N PRO A 75 3.44 -15.13 -14.86
CA PRO A 75 4.51 -16.13 -14.93
C PRO A 75 5.82 -15.60 -15.51
N SER A 76 5.74 -14.63 -16.42
CA SER A 76 6.89 -13.95 -17.03
C SER A 76 7.71 -13.08 -16.06
N ILE A 77 7.11 -12.61 -14.97
CA ILE A 77 7.82 -11.89 -13.90
C ILE A 77 8.35 -12.89 -12.85
N LEU A 78 7.62 -13.99 -12.65
CA LEU A 78 7.98 -15.01 -11.65
C LEU A 78 9.20 -15.85 -12.07
N ALA A 79 9.35 -16.15 -13.37
CA ALA A 79 10.49 -16.94 -13.86
C ALA A 79 11.85 -16.25 -13.62
N PRO A 80 12.06 -14.95 -13.97
CA PRO A 80 13.27 -14.22 -13.60
C PRO A 80 13.47 -14.12 -12.08
N LEU A 81 12.39 -13.95 -11.31
CA LEU A 81 12.47 -13.86 -9.85
C LEU A 81 13.06 -15.14 -9.22
N ILE A 82 12.73 -16.30 -9.79
CA ILE A 82 13.26 -17.61 -9.35
C ILE A 82 14.68 -17.84 -9.89
N GLN A 83 14.94 -17.46 -11.15
CA GLN A 83 16.27 -17.64 -11.76
C GLN A 83 17.32 -16.75 -11.10
N ASP A 84 16.99 -15.49 -10.84
CA ASP A 84 17.86 -14.47 -10.25
C ASP A 84 17.61 -14.29 -8.74
N TRP A 85 17.11 -15.33 -8.07
CA TRP A 85 16.79 -15.30 -6.63
C TRP A 85 17.94 -14.79 -5.74
N PRO A 86 19.25 -15.03 -6.02
CA PRO A 86 20.32 -14.47 -5.20
C PRO A 86 20.42 -12.95 -5.32
N ILE A 87 20.19 -12.39 -6.51
CA ILE A 87 20.20 -10.94 -6.75
C ILE A 87 19.01 -10.31 -6.04
N VAL A 88 17.82 -10.91 -6.18
CA VAL A 88 16.61 -10.47 -5.49
C VAL A 88 16.84 -10.45 -3.98
N LEU A 89 17.39 -11.53 -3.43
CA LEU A 89 17.70 -11.63 -2.01
C LEU A 89 18.73 -10.59 -1.57
N ALA A 90 19.79 -10.37 -2.36
CA ALA A 90 20.79 -9.35 -2.07
C ALA A 90 20.18 -7.95 -2.04
N VAL A 91 19.32 -7.59 -2.99
CA VAL A 91 18.61 -6.31 -3.04
C VAL A 91 17.67 -6.16 -1.84
N LEU A 92 16.93 -7.21 -1.48
CA LEU A 92 16.06 -7.20 -0.30
C LEU A 92 16.85 -6.99 0.99
N LEU A 93 17.97 -7.69 1.17
CA LEU A 93 18.83 -7.53 2.34
C LEU A 93 19.48 -6.14 2.39
N LEU A 94 19.92 -5.60 1.25
CA LEU A 94 20.49 -4.26 1.16
C LEU A 94 19.44 -3.19 1.49
N THR A 95 18.21 -3.36 0.98
CA THR A 95 17.09 -2.46 1.27
C THR A 95 16.70 -2.51 2.75
N LEU A 96 16.69 -3.70 3.33
CA LEU A 96 16.46 -3.90 4.76
C LEU A 96 17.56 -3.25 5.60
N ALA A 97 18.82 -3.43 5.22
CA ALA A 97 19.96 -2.82 5.89
C ALA A 97 19.95 -1.29 5.77
N ALA A 98 19.65 -0.74 4.59
CA ALA A 98 19.52 0.70 4.36
C ALA A 98 18.36 1.30 5.17
N SER A 99 17.23 0.59 5.26
CA SER A 99 16.08 0.99 6.09
C SER A 99 16.39 0.91 7.58
N GLY A 100 17.14 -0.11 8.01
CA GLY A 100 17.61 -0.22 9.38
C GLY A 100 18.60 0.89 9.74
N LEU A 101 19.53 1.20 8.84
CA LEU A 101 20.49 2.28 9.00
C LEU A 101 19.80 3.65 9.05
N SER A 102 18.84 3.92 8.17
CA SER A 102 18.08 5.17 8.21
C SER A 102 17.31 5.32 9.52
N GLY A 103 16.70 4.24 10.04
CA GLY A 103 16.07 4.23 11.35
C GLY A 103 17.04 4.48 12.50
N PHE A 104 18.23 3.85 12.47
CA PHE A 104 19.29 4.10 13.44
C PHE A 104 19.75 5.56 13.41
N LEU A 105 19.99 6.13 12.22
CA LEU A 105 20.38 7.52 12.05
C LEU A 105 19.29 8.48 12.55
N LEU A 106 18.02 8.20 12.28
CA LEU A 106 16.90 8.96 12.82
C LEU A 106 16.90 8.94 14.35
N VAL A 107 17.05 7.78 14.99
CA VAL A 107 17.11 7.69 16.46
C VAL A 107 18.32 8.45 17.01
N ARG A 108 19.46 8.40 16.33
CA ARG A 108 20.71 9.00 16.83
C ARG A 108 20.80 10.51 16.62
N PHE A 109 20.24 11.03 15.53
CA PHE A 109 20.44 12.43 15.09
C PHE A 109 19.16 13.28 15.11
N SER A 110 17.98 12.70 15.22
CA SER A 110 16.73 13.46 15.31
C SER A 110 16.31 13.70 16.76
N HIS A 111 15.49 14.73 16.96
CA HIS A 111 14.83 15.01 18.24
C HIS A 111 13.58 14.16 18.47
N LEU A 112 13.38 13.09 17.67
CA LEU A 112 12.24 12.19 17.82
C LEU A 112 12.42 11.32 19.07
N PRO A 113 11.33 10.95 19.76
CA PRO A 113 11.41 9.95 20.82
C PRO A 113 11.99 8.65 20.26
N GLY A 114 13.01 8.08 20.90
CA GLY A 114 13.77 6.93 20.40
C GLY A 114 12.89 5.77 19.90
N PRO A 115 11.89 5.30 20.68
CA PRO A 115 10.96 4.26 20.22
C PRO A 115 10.17 4.65 18.96
N THR A 116 9.74 5.91 18.85
CA THR A 116 8.99 6.42 17.69
C THR A 116 9.84 6.44 16.42
N GLY A 117 11.09 6.91 16.52
CA GLY A 117 12.03 6.93 15.40
C GLY A 117 12.37 5.51 14.91
N ALA A 118 12.56 4.57 15.85
CA ALA A 118 12.83 3.18 15.54
C ALA A 118 11.64 2.51 14.82
N TRP A 119 10.46 2.48 15.44
CA TRP A 119 9.27 1.83 14.88
C TRP A 119 8.72 2.52 13.62
N GLY A 120 8.88 3.84 13.52
CA GLY A 120 8.48 4.62 12.34
C GLY A 120 9.34 4.34 11.11
N SER A 121 10.62 4.00 11.30
CA SER A 121 11.57 3.75 10.22
C SER A 121 11.74 2.26 9.89
N SER A 122 11.37 1.37 10.82
CA SER A 122 11.44 -0.07 10.60
C SER A 122 10.58 -0.49 9.41
N PRO A 123 11.13 -1.29 8.48
CA PRO A 123 10.37 -1.83 7.39
C PRO A 123 9.39 -2.90 7.91
N GLY A 124 8.13 -2.77 7.53
CA GLY A 124 7.09 -3.73 7.88
C GLY A 124 5.71 -3.30 7.42
N GLY A 125 4.70 -4.10 7.78
CA GLY A 125 3.30 -3.74 7.58
C GLY A 125 2.89 -2.60 8.51
N ALA A 126 2.41 -1.49 7.95
CA ALA A 126 2.09 -0.27 8.72
C ALA A 126 1.18 -0.55 9.92
N THR A 127 0.17 -1.42 9.77
CA THR A 127 -0.75 -1.77 10.85
C THR A 127 -0.08 -2.52 12.01
N ALA A 128 0.85 -3.44 11.71
CA ALA A 128 1.61 -4.16 12.72
C ALA A 128 2.60 -3.25 13.42
N MET A 129 3.34 -2.43 12.67
CA MET A 129 4.33 -1.51 13.24
C MET A 129 3.69 -0.45 14.14
N VAL A 130 2.53 0.08 13.77
CA VAL A 130 1.77 1.05 14.57
C VAL A 130 1.21 0.42 15.85
N ALA A 131 0.76 -0.83 15.80
CA ALA A 131 0.32 -1.55 16.99
C ALA A 131 1.49 -1.80 17.96
N MET A 132 2.61 -2.32 17.45
CA MET A 132 3.82 -2.54 18.23
C MET A 132 4.35 -1.23 18.83
N ALA A 133 4.34 -0.14 18.09
CA ALA A 133 4.74 1.17 18.59
C ALA A 133 3.95 1.60 19.84
N GLY A 134 2.64 1.33 19.88
CA GLY A 134 1.81 1.62 21.05
C GLY A 134 2.20 0.81 22.28
N ASP A 135 2.50 -0.47 22.11
CA ASP A 135 2.91 -1.37 23.21
C ASP A 135 4.26 -0.95 23.82
N PHE A 136 5.12 -0.31 23.04
CA PHE A 136 6.44 0.18 23.45
C PHE A 136 6.44 1.68 23.84
N GLY A 137 5.26 2.28 24.07
CA GLY A 137 5.12 3.66 24.54
C GLY A 137 5.54 4.73 23.53
N ALA A 138 5.62 4.39 22.25
CA ALA A 138 5.92 5.32 21.18
C ALA A 138 4.67 6.14 20.78
N ASP A 139 4.90 7.26 20.10
CA ASP A 139 3.80 8.03 19.51
C ASP A 139 3.23 7.29 18.30
N VAL A 140 2.12 6.59 18.53
CA VAL A 140 1.38 5.80 17.54
C VAL A 140 1.01 6.64 16.31
N ARG A 141 0.66 7.91 16.49
CA ARG A 141 0.27 8.80 15.39
C ARG A 141 1.47 9.14 14.53
N LEU A 142 2.60 9.46 15.16
CA LEU A 142 3.83 9.80 14.45
C LEU A 142 4.42 8.59 13.71
N VAL A 143 4.39 7.39 14.32
CA VAL A 143 4.78 6.14 13.64
C VAL A 143 3.89 5.87 12.43
N ALA A 144 2.57 5.99 12.59
CA ALA A 144 1.63 5.78 11.47
C ALA A 144 1.92 6.76 10.32
N PHE A 145 2.13 8.03 10.66
CA PHE A 145 2.50 9.05 9.70
C PHE A 145 3.79 8.69 8.95
N MET A 146 4.87 8.34 9.65
CA MET A 146 6.14 7.94 9.05
C MET A 146 5.96 6.74 8.11
N GLN A 147 5.18 5.74 8.51
CA GLN A 147 4.91 4.55 7.70
C GLN A 147 4.14 4.86 6.41
N TYR A 148 3.14 5.74 6.46
CA TYR A 148 2.39 6.13 5.27
C TYR A 148 3.16 7.08 4.36
N LEU A 149 3.93 8.01 4.93
CA LEU A 149 4.81 8.90 4.19
C LEU A 149 5.93 8.12 3.47
N ARG A 150 6.45 7.06 4.10
CA ARG A 150 7.36 6.11 3.43
C ARG A 150 6.68 5.46 2.22
N VAL A 151 5.48 4.91 2.37
CA VAL A 151 4.77 4.28 1.24
C VAL A 151 4.52 5.29 0.12
N LEU A 152 4.19 6.54 0.46
CA LEU A 152 4.03 7.62 -0.50
C LEU A 152 5.32 7.87 -1.30
N PHE A 153 6.46 8.00 -0.62
CA PHE A 153 7.74 8.24 -1.29
C PHE A 153 8.21 7.05 -2.12
N VAL A 154 8.08 5.82 -1.59
CA VAL A 154 8.45 4.61 -2.32
C VAL A 154 7.60 4.44 -3.57
N ALA A 155 6.27 4.60 -3.46
CA ALA A 155 5.37 4.52 -4.61
C ALA A 155 5.66 5.63 -5.64
N SER A 156 5.90 6.86 -5.18
CA SER A 156 6.24 7.99 -6.07
C SER A 156 7.59 7.79 -6.76
N ALA A 157 8.60 7.30 -6.04
CA ALA A 157 9.91 7.00 -6.59
C ALA A 157 9.84 5.86 -7.61
N ALA A 158 9.11 4.78 -7.30
CA ALA A 158 8.89 3.67 -8.24
C ALA A 158 8.19 4.15 -9.52
N ALA A 159 7.14 4.98 -9.37
CA ALA A 159 6.45 5.61 -10.50
C ALA A 159 7.39 6.48 -11.34
N LEU A 160 8.23 7.30 -10.70
CA LEU A 160 9.17 8.18 -11.38
C LEU A 160 10.26 7.39 -12.12
N VAL A 161 10.83 6.37 -11.47
CA VAL A 161 11.83 5.48 -12.07
C VAL A 161 11.23 4.74 -13.26
N ALA A 162 10.01 4.23 -13.15
CA ALA A 162 9.31 3.59 -14.27
C ALA A 162 9.13 4.56 -15.45
N ARG A 163 8.68 5.79 -15.18
CA ARG A 163 8.50 6.82 -16.23
C ARG A 163 9.81 7.23 -16.89
N ILE A 164 10.90 7.38 -16.13
CA ILE A 164 12.21 7.73 -16.69
C ILE A 164 12.81 6.55 -17.47
N GLY A 165 12.69 5.33 -16.95
CA GLY A 165 13.30 4.14 -17.53
C GLY A 165 12.56 3.57 -18.75
N LEU A 166 11.22 3.66 -18.77
CA LEU A 166 10.37 3.13 -19.85
C LEU A 166 9.91 4.23 -20.83
N GLY A 167 10.08 5.51 -20.52
CA GLY A 167 9.57 6.62 -21.35
C GLY A 167 8.04 6.67 -21.44
N ASP A 168 7.50 7.29 -22.50
CA ASP A 168 6.05 7.34 -22.78
C ASP A 168 5.46 5.98 -23.25
N GLU A 169 6.30 4.95 -23.46
CA GLU A 169 5.88 3.55 -23.70
C GLU A 169 5.26 2.90 -22.46
N ALA A 170 5.27 3.58 -21.31
CA ALA A 170 4.36 3.32 -20.20
C ALA A 170 2.92 3.64 -20.65
N HIS A 171 2.41 2.81 -21.56
CA HIS A 171 1.08 2.89 -22.12
C HIS A 171 0.10 3.13 -20.98
N SER A 172 -0.65 4.21 -21.09
CA SER A 172 -1.85 4.42 -20.31
C SER A 172 -2.76 3.23 -20.60
N VAL A 173 -2.71 2.21 -19.75
CA VAL A 173 -3.69 1.12 -19.78
C VAL A 173 -5.03 1.82 -19.76
N SER A 174 -5.76 1.74 -20.88
CA SER A 174 -7.03 2.41 -21.00
C SER A 174 -7.91 1.90 -19.87
N LEU A 175 -8.12 2.75 -18.86
CA LEU A 175 -8.88 2.40 -17.68
C LEU A 175 -10.35 2.28 -18.12
N LEU A 176 -10.74 1.06 -18.45
CA LEU A 176 -12.13 0.74 -18.68
C LEU A 176 -12.79 0.64 -17.31
N TRP A 177 -13.38 1.74 -16.86
CA TRP A 177 -13.92 1.92 -15.51
C TRP A 177 -14.95 0.85 -15.10
N PHE A 178 -15.70 0.34 -16.08
CA PHE A 178 -16.76 -0.66 -15.86
C PHE A 178 -16.70 -1.75 -16.93
N PRO A 179 -15.80 -2.73 -16.80
CA PRO A 179 -15.78 -3.88 -17.67
C PRO A 179 -17.00 -4.77 -17.42
N PRO A 180 -17.51 -5.48 -18.45
CA PRO A 180 -18.58 -6.44 -18.25
C PRO A 180 -18.15 -7.51 -17.23
N LEU A 181 -19.03 -7.80 -16.27
CA LEU A 181 -18.75 -8.75 -15.19
C LEU A 181 -18.70 -10.17 -15.76
N ASN A 182 -17.57 -10.85 -15.58
CA ASN A 182 -17.40 -12.25 -15.96
C ASN A 182 -17.23 -13.15 -14.72
N HIS A 183 -17.05 -14.45 -14.93
CA HIS A 183 -16.82 -15.41 -13.84
C HIS A 183 -15.59 -15.07 -12.98
N GLY A 184 -14.58 -14.40 -13.54
CA GLY A 184 -13.40 -13.91 -12.86
C GLY A 184 -13.71 -12.92 -11.74
N PHE A 185 -14.77 -12.10 -11.85
CA PHE A 185 -15.20 -11.21 -10.77
C PHE A 185 -15.66 -12.00 -9.53
N VAL A 186 -16.41 -13.09 -9.73
CA VAL A 186 -16.86 -13.97 -8.63
C VAL A 186 -15.67 -14.64 -7.97
N VAL A 187 -14.70 -15.12 -8.77
CA VAL A 187 -13.45 -15.70 -8.26
C VAL A 187 -12.68 -14.67 -7.44
N THR A 188 -12.51 -13.43 -7.93
CA THR A 188 -11.88 -12.35 -7.18
C THR A 188 -12.59 -12.10 -5.85
N LEU A 189 -13.93 -12.04 -5.85
CA LEU A 189 -14.70 -11.80 -4.62
C LEU A 189 -14.48 -12.92 -3.60
N VAL A 190 -14.48 -14.18 -4.05
CA VAL A 190 -14.20 -15.34 -3.19
C VAL A 190 -12.79 -15.27 -2.64
N VAL A 191 -11.78 -15.03 -3.47
CA VAL A 191 -10.36 -14.93 -3.07
C VAL A 191 -10.16 -13.77 -2.08
N MET A 192 -10.75 -12.62 -2.36
CA MET A 192 -10.71 -11.43 -1.51
C MET A 192 -11.31 -11.71 -0.13
N LEU A 193 -12.54 -12.24 -0.07
CA LEU A 193 -13.24 -12.48 1.19
C LEU A 193 -12.61 -13.61 1.99
N THR A 194 -12.28 -14.74 1.35
CA THR A 194 -11.66 -15.88 2.02
C THR A 194 -10.24 -15.57 2.47
N GLY A 195 -9.45 -14.88 1.64
CA GLY A 195 -8.10 -14.44 1.98
C GLY A 195 -8.08 -13.41 3.11
N ALA A 196 -8.97 -12.43 3.09
CA ALA A 196 -9.12 -11.48 4.19
C ALA A 196 -9.55 -12.17 5.49
N TRP A 197 -10.56 -13.05 5.40
CA TRP A 197 -11.05 -13.81 6.55
C TRP A 197 -9.96 -14.71 7.14
N LEU A 198 -9.29 -15.50 6.30
CA LEU A 198 -8.23 -16.42 6.72
C LEU A 198 -7.02 -15.66 7.28
N GLY A 199 -6.67 -14.52 6.68
CA GLY A 199 -5.56 -13.68 7.12
C GLY A 199 -5.78 -13.10 8.51
N THR A 200 -7.02 -12.69 8.81
CA THR A 200 -7.38 -12.26 10.16
C THR A 200 -7.43 -13.41 11.16
N ARG A 201 -7.86 -14.60 10.74
CA ARG A 201 -7.94 -15.81 11.58
C ARG A 201 -6.56 -16.35 11.96
N LEU A 202 -5.64 -16.38 11.01
CA LEU A 202 -4.26 -16.88 11.20
C LEU A 202 -3.34 -15.87 11.89
N ARG A 203 -3.83 -14.66 12.20
CA ARG A 203 -3.06 -13.57 12.87
C ARG A 203 -1.75 -13.22 12.15
N ILE A 204 -1.70 -13.41 10.83
CA ILE A 204 -0.54 -13.08 10.02
C ILE A 204 -0.47 -11.55 9.88
N PRO A 205 0.67 -10.90 10.21
CA PRO A 205 0.86 -9.48 9.94
C PRO A 205 0.61 -9.17 8.45
N SER A 206 -0.26 -8.21 8.15
CA SER A 206 -0.71 -7.90 6.77
C SER A 206 -1.34 -9.06 5.99
N GLY A 207 -1.87 -10.09 6.68
CA GLY A 207 -2.45 -11.28 6.05
C GLY A 207 -3.62 -10.98 5.11
N ALA A 208 -4.38 -9.91 5.36
CA ALA A 208 -5.49 -9.49 4.49
C ALA A 208 -5.03 -8.98 3.10
N LEU A 209 -3.77 -8.58 2.96
CA LEU A 209 -3.17 -8.22 1.66
C LEU A 209 -2.41 -9.42 1.07
N LEU A 210 -1.57 -10.07 1.88
CA LEU A 210 -0.66 -11.13 1.43
C LEU A 210 -1.40 -12.38 0.93
N LEU A 211 -2.45 -12.81 1.64
CA LEU A 211 -3.17 -14.04 1.26
C LEU A 211 -3.93 -13.89 -0.06
N PRO A 212 -4.74 -12.82 -0.29
CA PRO A 212 -5.33 -12.59 -1.61
C PRO A 212 -4.30 -12.45 -2.73
N ALA A 213 -3.15 -11.82 -2.45
CA ALA A 213 -2.07 -11.67 -3.43
C ALA A 213 -1.47 -13.03 -3.84
N LEU A 214 -1.11 -13.87 -2.86
CA LEU A 214 -0.53 -15.19 -3.12
C LEU A 214 -1.53 -16.16 -3.74
N ALA A 215 -2.76 -16.21 -3.21
CA ALA A 215 -3.81 -17.07 -3.73
C ALA A 215 -4.22 -16.66 -5.15
N GLY A 216 -4.37 -15.35 -5.39
CA GLY A 216 -4.65 -14.81 -6.70
C GLY A 216 -3.53 -15.09 -7.71
N ALA A 217 -2.26 -14.93 -7.31
CA ALA A 217 -1.12 -15.22 -8.16
C ALA A 217 -1.04 -16.71 -8.53
N ALA A 218 -1.30 -17.62 -7.58
CA ALA A 218 -1.33 -19.05 -7.84
C ALA A 218 -2.46 -19.45 -8.80
N LEU A 219 -3.62 -18.80 -8.70
CA LEU A 219 -4.75 -19.01 -9.63
C LEU A 219 -4.41 -18.48 -11.03
N HIS A 220 -3.77 -17.31 -11.10
CA HIS A 220 -3.34 -16.70 -12.34
C HIS A 220 -2.23 -17.50 -13.04
N SER A 221 -1.27 -18.05 -12.28
CA SER A 221 -0.18 -18.86 -12.84
C SER A 221 -0.62 -20.25 -13.32
N SER A 222 -1.78 -20.73 -12.88
CA SER A 222 -2.31 -22.05 -13.23
C SER A 222 -3.25 -22.02 -14.45
N ASP A 223 -3.48 -20.85 -15.06
CA ASP A 223 -4.48 -20.61 -16.13
C ASP A 223 -5.93 -21.01 -15.76
N ILE A 224 -6.22 -21.25 -14.47
CA ILE A 224 -7.53 -21.73 -14.00
C ILE A 224 -8.57 -20.60 -14.02
N ALA A 225 -8.16 -19.37 -13.70
CA ALA A 225 -9.04 -18.20 -13.72
C ALA A 225 -8.24 -16.89 -13.79
N VAL A 226 -8.72 -15.95 -14.62
CA VAL A 226 -8.23 -14.57 -14.63
C VAL A 226 -9.02 -13.78 -13.60
N LEU A 227 -8.33 -13.23 -12.60
CA LEU A 227 -8.95 -12.32 -11.64
C LEU A 227 -9.42 -11.06 -12.39
N GLN A 228 -10.64 -10.63 -12.08
CA GLN A 228 -11.19 -9.34 -12.51
C GLN A 228 -11.35 -8.47 -11.26
N VAL A 229 -10.66 -7.33 -11.19
CA VAL A 229 -10.68 -6.38 -10.05
C VAL A 229 -11.18 -5.04 -10.57
#